data_AF-A0A431I9P7-F1
#
_entry.id   AF-A0A431I9P7-F1
#
_cell.length_a   1.000
_cell.length_b   1.000
_cell.length_c   1.000
_cell.angle_alpha   90.00
_cell.angle_beta   90.00
_cell.angle_gamma   90.00
#
_symmetry.space_group_name_H-M   'P 1'
#
loop_
_entity.id
_entity.type
_entity.pdbx_description
1 polymer ?
#
loop_
_entity_poly.entity_id
_entity_poly.type
_entity_poly.pdbx_seq_one_letter_code
_entity_poly.pdbx_strand_id
1 'polypeptide(L)'
;MNSDPVIRVVIAGVVGAAGIIVAAVSGNPAVRILAIVVAVVIVFACLLSLRKDHRSETLAALVAVPILAVGLGIPAVVFFEAMDATIAPGVGDAGFKPGPRLDSSGNELRNSDELMRAAFDHADKIVTNGSATVLRMSIRENSVSLGVFDPSNGDDVSSNYSSGKWYDANRRRASDRRTFARAQVAGLNLQKAGADALAVAKKLKVDMTHAYASDGITIARRHPDEKLLATFSFSGQDIQVDENGHLPDTVGAGSVETVMPVAQRVMVESGLDPGAPIVGRLDFRAFGDGVAPLSASSIQNSGGIAIRFGGGPISDIVVVPGQFPVVRRFERSYPASGFPLTAVTTAALVKVRDDIMARAKSPAYDADLVAFQVGEASGHRVDGVVIRMRVGPVSERPGGTYSLDGKRIGEV
;
A
#
# COMPACT_ATOMS: atom_id res chain seq x y z
N MET A 1 -39.46 58.03 2.49
CA MET A 1 -39.97 56.80 1.82
C MET A 1 -40.24 55.77 2.91
N ASN A 2 -41.52 55.51 3.21
CA ASN A 2 -41.93 54.50 4.18
C ASN A 2 -41.77 53.12 3.53
N SER A 3 -40.54 52.60 3.51
CA SER A 3 -40.30 51.22 3.09
C SER A 3 -40.86 50.27 4.15
N ASP A 4 -41.66 49.32 3.67
CA ASP A 4 -42.35 48.26 4.41
C ASP A 4 -41.40 47.54 5.40
N PRO A 5 -41.80 47.31 6.67
CA PRO A 5 -40.98 46.65 7.68
C PRO A 5 -40.42 45.31 7.21
N VAL A 6 -41.15 44.56 6.38
CA VAL A 6 -40.69 43.27 5.82
C VAL A 6 -39.46 43.47 4.92
N ILE A 7 -39.46 44.51 4.10
CA ILE A 7 -38.33 44.82 3.18
C ILE A 7 -37.07 45.15 3.99
N ARG A 8 -37.20 45.84 5.13
CA ARG A 8 -36.04 46.19 5.97
C ARG A 8 -35.42 44.98 6.66
N VAL A 9 -36.25 44.02 7.09
CA VAL A 9 -35.77 42.75 7.67
C VAL A 9 -35.05 41.92 6.62
N VAL A 10 -35.58 41.86 5.39
CA VAL A 10 -34.92 41.19 4.27
C VAL A 10 -33.58 41.85 3.92
N ILE A 11 -33.53 43.18 3.82
CA ILE A 11 -32.28 43.92 3.57
C ILE A 11 -31.25 43.64 4.67
N ALA A 12 -31.65 43.67 5.95
CA ALA A 12 -30.76 43.37 7.06
C ALA A 12 -30.22 41.93 6.99
N GLY A 13 -31.07 40.95 6.67
CA GLY A 13 -30.66 39.56 6.47
C GLY A 13 -29.66 39.39 5.32
N VAL A 14 -29.94 40.01 4.17
CA VAL A 14 -29.08 39.92 2.97
C VAL A 14 -27.73 40.62 3.19
N VAL A 15 -27.72 41.81 3.79
CA VAL A 15 -26.48 42.54 4.09
C VAL A 15 -25.65 41.81 5.15
N GLY A 16 -26.31 41.22 6.16
CA GLY A 16 -25.65 40.37 7.15
C GLY A 16 -24.97 39.16 6.51
N ALA A 17 -25.69 38.45 5.63
CA ALA A 17 -25.14 37.31 4.88
C ALA A 17 -23.98 37.73 3.97
N ALA A 18 -24.12 38.84 3.24
CA ALA A 18 -23.06 39.37 2.37
C ALA A 18 -21.80 39.75 3.15
N GLY A 19 -21.94 40.37 4.33
CA GLY A 19 -20.81 40.69 5.21
C GLY A 19 -20.06 39.44 5.69
N ILE A 20 -20.80 38.38 6.04
CA ILE A 20 -20.22 37.09 6.43
C ILE A 20 -19.49 36.45 5.24
N ILE A 21 -20.07 36.46 4.05
CA ILE A 21 -19.46 35.87 2.83
C ILE A 21 -18.17 36.62 2.46
N VAL A 22 -18.18 37.95 2.43
CA VAL A 22 -16.99 38.75 2.10
C VAL A 22 -15.89 38.57 3.15
N ALA A 23 -16.25 38.45 4.43
CA ALA A 23 -15.29 38.16 5.49
C ALA A 23 -14.73 36.73 5.43
N ALA A 24 -15.54 35.75 5.00
CA ALA A 24 -15.10 34.36 4.85
C ALA A 24 -14.12 34.19 3.68
N VAL A 25 -14.36 34.87 2.55
CA VAL A 25 -13.58 34.68 1.31
C VAL A 25 -12.37 35.62 1.22
N SER A 26 -12.31 36.72 1.96
CA SER A 26 -11.15 37.63 1.93
C SER A 26 -9.91 37.00 2.59
N GLY A 27 -8.76 36.97 1.92
CA GLY A 27 -7.48 36.56 2.53
C GLY A 27 -6.81 37.64 3.41
N ASN A 28 -7.32 38.88 3.40
CA ASN A 28 -6.73 40.01 4.13
C ASN A 28 -7.53 40.31 5.42
N PRO A 29 -6.90 40.26 6.61
CA PRO A 29 -7.58 40.43 7.90
C PRO A 29 -8.22 41.83 8.06
N ALA A 30 -7.65 42.88 7.47
CA ALA A 30 -8.20 44.23 7.55
C ALA A 30 -9.54 44.34 6.79
N VAL A 31 -9.65 43.65 5.65
CA VAL A 31 -10.88 43.61 4.84
C VAL A 31 -11.96 42.78 5.53
N ARG A 32 -11.59 41.69 6.21
CA ARG A 32 -12.53 40.89 7.03
C ARG A 32 -13.18 41.72 8.13
N ILE A 33 -12.35 42.43 8.90
CA ILE A 33 -12.81 43.26 10.02
C ILE A 33 -13.71 44.38 9.49
N LEU A 34 -13.31 45.05 8.41
CA LEU A 34 -14.11 46.12 7.80
C LEU A 34 -15.47 45.62 7.29
N ALA A 35 -15.51 44.47 6.61
CA ALA A 35 -16.75 43.89 6.09
C ALA A 35 -17.74 43.52 7.21
N ILE A 36 -17.24 42.93 8.30
CA ILE A 36 -18.07 42.60 9.48
C ILE A 36 -18.60 43.88 10.14
N VAL A 37 -17.73 44.88 10.35
CA VAL A 37 -18.12 46.14 11.01
C VAL A 37 -19.20 46.87 10.20
N VAL A 38 -19.04 46.98 8.88
CA VAL A 38 -20.03 47.64 8.01
C VAL A 38 -21.37 46.89 8.01
N ALA A 39 -21.35 45.55 7.93
CA ALA A 39 -22.57 44.75 7.97
C ALA A 39 -23.30 44.90 9.31
N VAL A 40 -22.58 44.88 10.43
CA VAL A 40 -23.16 45.07 11.77
C VAL A 40 -23.78 46.46 11.91
N VAL A 41 -23.11 47.51 11.44
CA VAL A 41 -23.63 48.89 11.51
C VAL A 41 -24.92 49.03 10.71
N ILE A 42 -25.00 48.46 9.51
CA ILE A 42 -26.19 48.54 8.65
C ILE A 42 -27.36 47.74 9.26
N VAL A 43 -27.10 46.52 9.75
CA VAL A 43 -28.12 45.71 10.44
C VAL A 43 -28.66 46.45 11.67
N PHE A 44 -27.78 47.07 12.45
CA PHE A 44 -28.16 47.80 13.65
C PHE A 44 -28.96 49.08 13.31
N ALA A 45 -28.60 49.81 12.26
CA ALA A 45 -29.35 50.97 11.77
C ALA A 45 -30.76 50.57 11.30
N CYS A 46 -30.89 49.44 10.59
CA CYS A 46 -32.19 48.91 10.17
C CYS A 46 -33.07 48.51 11.37
N LEU A 47 -32.52 47.81 12.36
CA LEU A 47 -33.23 47.39 13.57
C LEU A 47 -33.65 48.57 14.46
N LEU A 48 -32.78 49.58 14.61
CA LEU A 48 -33.12 50.80 15.35
C LEU A 48 -34.23 51.61 14.68
N SER A 49 -34.29 51.60 13.34
CA SER A 49 -35.34 52.30 12.59
C SER A 49 -36.73 51.67 12.74
N LEU A 50 -36.80 50.37 13.06
CA LEU A 50 -38.06 49.61 13.28
C LEU A 50 -38.61 49.80 14.71
N ARG A 51 -37.73 50.13 15.66
CA ARG A 51 -38.04 50.23 17.09
C ARG A 51 -38.98 51.39 17.45
N LYS A 52 -39.11 52.40 16.58
CA LYS A 52 -39.92 53.60 16.86
C LYS A 52 -41.43 53.39 16.70
N ASP A 53 -41.88 52.52 15.78
CA ASP A 53 -43.31 52.42 15.44
C ASP A 53 -43.89 50.98 15.55
N HIS A 54 -43.10 49.90 15.48
CA HIS A 54 -43.63 48.52 15.43
C HIS A 54 -42.87 47.54 16.37
N ARG A 55 -43.35 47.43 17.61
CA ARG A 55 -42.68 46.71 18.72
C ARG A 55 -42.70 45.18 18.57
N SER A 56 -43.75 44.60 17.97
CA SER A 56 -43.88 43.15 17.74
C SER A 56 -42.97 42.67 16.58
N GLU A 57 -42.83 43.47 15.53
CA GLU A 57 -42.00 43.16 14.36
C GLU A 57 -40.50 43.29 14.67
N THR A 58 -40.14 44.16 15.61
CA THR A 58 -38.76 44.27 16.10
C THR A 58 -38.30 42.97 16.80
N LEU A 59 -39.19 42.29 17.53
CA LEU A 59 -38.89 40.99 18.16
C LEU A 59 -38.75 39.86 17.13
N ALA A 60 -39.62 39.84 16.11
CA ALA A 60 -39.52 38.89 15.01
C ALA A 60 -38.24 39.07 14.19
N ALA A 61 -37.84 40.32 13.93
CA ALA A 61 -36.60 40.65 13.23
C ALA A 61 -35.34 40.23 14.03
N LEU A 62 -35.38 40.33 15.36
CA LEU A 62 -34.26 39.95 16.23
C LEU A 62 -33.97 38.44 16.22
N VAL A 63 -34.99 37.62 15.93
CA VAL A 63 -34.87 36.16 15.77
C VAL A 63 -34.62 35.77 14.31
N ALA A 64 -35.29 36.43 13.36
CA ALA A 64 -35.20 36.08 11.93
C ALA A 64 -33.86 36.48 11.29
N VAL A 65 -33.26 37.60 11.67
CA VAL A 65 -32.00 38.09 11.07
C VAL A 65 -30.81 37.18 11.37
N PRO A 66 -30.58 36.70 12.62
CA PRO A 66 -29.54 35.70 12.88
C PRO A 66 -29.78 34.40 12.11
N ILE A 67 -31.03 33.92 12.06
CA ILE A 67 -31.37 32.66 11.37
C ILE A 67 -31.16 32.79 9.85
N LEU A 68 -31.51 33.92 9.24
CA LEU A 68 -31.27 34.17 7.81
C LEU A 68 -29.78 34.38 7.52
N ALA A 69 -29.04 35.10 8.38
CA ALA A 69 -27.61 35.30 8.20
C ALA A 69 -26.82 33.99 8.32
N VAL A 70 -27.20 33.13 9.27
CA VAL A 70 -26.61 31.79 9.45
C VAL A 70 -27.09 30.82 8.36
N GLY A 71 -28.39 30.85 8.03
CA GLY A 71 -29.02 29.96 7.06
C GLY A 71 -28.67 30.24 5.60
N LEU A 72 -28.32 31.48 5.23
CA LEU A 72 -27.78 31.82 3.91
C LEU A 72 -26.25 31.86 3.90
N GLY A 73 -25.62 32.23 5.02
CA GLY A 73 -24.17 32.33 5.13
C GLY A 73 -23.47 30.97 5.13
N ILE A 74 -23.98 29.98 5.87
CA ILE A 74 -23.33 28.65 5.96
C ILE A 74 -23.39 27.90 4.62
N PRO A 75 -24.54 27.80 3.91
CA PRO A 75 -24.56 27.12 2.61
C PRO A 75 -23.74 27.84 1.56
N ALA A 76 -23.71 29.18 1.56
CA ALA A 76 -22.90 29.94 0.61
C ALA A 76 -21.40 29.80 0.90
N VAL A 77 -20.96 29.78 2.16
CA VAL A 77 -19.54 29.52 2.50
C VAL A 77 -19.15 28.10 2.13
N VAL A 78 -20.01 27.11 2.31
CA VAL A 78 -19.74 25.72 1.87
C VAL A 78 -19.75 25.61 0.33
N PHE A 79 -20.63 26.34 -0.37
CA PHE A 79 -20.66 26.37 -1.84
C PHE A 79 -19.46 27.14 -2.41
N PHE A 80 -19.04 28.24 -1.78
CA PHE A 80 -17.84 28.98 -2.17
C PHE A 80 -16.56 28.26 -1.75
N GLU A 81 -16.49 27.52 -0.63
CA GLU A 81 -15.38 26.61 -0.33
C GLU A 81 -15.31 25.44 -1.33
N ALA A 82 -16.47 25.00 -1.83
CA ALA A 82 -16.54 23.98 -2.89
C ALA A 82 -16.21 24.52 -4.30
N MET A 83 -16.34 25.84 -4.54
CA MET A 83 -16.03 26.50 -5.82
C MET A 83 -14.70 27.28 -5.81
N ASP A 84 -14.16 27.60 -4.64
CA ASP A 84 -12.85 28.21 -4.38
C ASP A 84 -11.82 27.15 -3.95
N ALA A 85 -12.04 25.92 -4.42
CA ALA A 85 -10.93 25.24 -5.05
C ALA A 85 -10.50 26.11 -6.26
N THR A 86 -9.78 27.20 -5.98
CA THR A 86 -8.73 27.63 -6.91
C THR A 86 -8.08 26.34 -7.35
N ILE A 87 -8.16 26.03 -8.65
CA ILE A 87 -7.51 24.88 -9.24
C ILE A 87 -6.03 25.14 -9.00
N ALA A 88 -5.55 24.71 -7.83
CA ALA A 88 -4.17 24.62 -7.51
C ALA A 88 -3.62 23.70 -8.59
N PRO A 89 -2.57 24.11 -9.31
CA PRO A 89 -2.09 23.34 -10.42
C PRO A 89 -1.90 21.89 -9.96
N GLY A 90 -2.57 20.96 -10.63
CA GLY A 90 -2.53 19.56 -10.27
C GLY A 90 -1.14 19.00 -10.52
N VAL A 91 -0.87 17.80 -10.03
CA VAL A 91 0.34 17.07 -10.40
C VAL A 91 0.35 16.90 -11.93
N GLY A 92 1.16 17.72 -12.63
CA GLY A 92 1.20 17.78 -14.11
C GLY A 92 1.03 19.19 -14.71
N ASP A 93 0.58 20.19 -13.94
CA ASP A 93 0.40 21.55 -14.45
C ASP A 93 1.70 22.37 -14.44
N ALA A 94 1.89 23.19 -15.47
CA ALA A 94 3.08 24.02 -15.64
C ALA A 94 3.18 25.07 -14.52
N GLY A 95 4.15 24.90 -13.61
CA GLY A 95 4.41 25.81 -12.49
C GLY A 95 4.00 25.29 -11.11
N PHE A 96 3.46 24.07 -10.99
CA PHE A 96 3.22 23.44 -9.70
C PHE A 96 4.54 23.24 -8.93
N LYS A 97 4.64 23.86 -7.75
CA LYS A 97 5.63 23.52 -6.72
C LYS A 97 4.83 23.16 -5.46
N PRO A 98 4.82 21.88 -5.03
CA PRO A 98 4.14 21.52 -3.80
C PRO A 98 4.76 22.30 -2.63
N GLY A 99 3.92 22.89 -1.77
CA GLY A 99 4.37 23.42 -0.49
C GLY A 99 4.87 22.29 0.42
N PRO A 100 5.63 22.62 1.47
CA PRO A 100 6.09 21.64 2.44
C PRO A 100 4.89 20.90 3.02
N ARG A 101 4.84 19.57 2.85
CA ARG A 101 3.91 18.74 3.62
C ARG A 101 4.38 18.82 5.08
N LEU A 102 3.49 18.98 6.05
CA LEU A 102 3.85 19.08 7.47
C LEU A 102 3.35 17.85 8.24
N ASP A 103 4.15 17.35 9.18
CA ASP A 103 3.71 16.30 10.09
C ASP A 103 2.83 16.85 11.23
N SER A 104 2.31 15.97 12.08
CA SER A 104 1.51 16.34 13.27
C SER A 104 2.26 17.21 14.29
N SER A 105 3.58 17.33 14.15
CA SER A 105 4.45 18.18 14.97
C SER A 105 4.86 19.48 14.25
N GLY A 106 4.33 19.74 13.05
CA GLY A 106 4.63 20.94 12.26
C GLY A 106 6.00 20.92 11.56
N ASN A 107 6.66 19.77 11.46
CA ASN A 107 7.90 19.62 10.70
C ASN A 107 7.62 19.37 9.23
N GLU A 108 8.45 19.93 8.35
CA GLU A 108 8.44 19.61 6.92
C GLU A 108 8.73 18.12 6.69
N LEU A 109 7.71 17.42 6.20
CA LEU A 109 7.76 16.07 5.66
C LEU A 109 8.66 16.09 4.43
N ARG A 110 9.89 15.65 4.64
CA ARG A 110 10.87 15.48 3.57
C ARG A 110 10.38 14.36 2.67
N ASN A 111 10.43 14.59 1.35
CA ASN A 111 10.16 13.53 0.40
C ASN A 111 11.15 12.36 0.63
N SER A 112 10.68 11.10 0.55
CA SER A 112 11.49 9.87 0.54
C SER A 112 12.73 9.96 -0.35
N ASP A 113 12.67 10.59 -1.54
CA ASP A 113 13.85 10.75 -2.40
C ASP A 113 14.90 11.70 -1.79
N GLU A 114 14.47 12.76 -1.12
CA GLU A 114 15.36 13.68 -0.43
C GLU A 114 15.98 13.03 0.81
N LEU A 115 15.20 12.23 1.55
CA LEU A 115 15.69 11.43 2.66
C LEU A 115 16.73 10.42 2.19
N MET A 116 16.50 9.74 1.06
CA MET A 116 17.46 8.82 0.46
C MET A 116 18.77 9.53 0.08
N ARG A 117 18.70 10.69 -0.60
CA ARG A 117 19.88 11.48 -0.96
C ARG A 117 20.65 11.94 0.28
N ALA A 118 19.94 12.48 1.28
CA ALA A 118 20.55 12.93 2.54
C ALA A 118 21.20 11.77 3.32
N ALA A 119 20.64 10.57 3.25
CA ALA A 119 21.20 9.38 3.87
C ALA A 119 22.52 8.95 3.20
N PHE A 120 22.61 8.99 1.88
CA PHE A 120 23.89 8.76 1.21
C PHE A 120 24.92 9.85 1.53
N ASP A 121 24.52 11.12 1.59
CA ASP A 121 25.43 12.21 1.97
C ASP A 121 25.92 12.06 3.40
N HIS A 122 25.10 11.50 4.29
CA HIS A 122 25.49 11.18 5.65
C HIS A 122 26.39 9.94 5.73
N ALA A 123 26.17 8.94 4.87
CA ALA A 123 27.02 7.75 4.78
C ALA A 123 28.49 8.14 4.56
N ASP A 124 28.74 9.10 3.67
CA ASP A 124 30.09 9.62 3.39
C ASP A 124 30.71 10.42 4.54
N LYS A 125 29.90 10.91 5.50
CA LYS A 125 30.37 11.61 6.70
C LYS A 125 30.78 10.66 7.82
N ILE A 126 30.11 9.51 7.94
CA ILE A 126 30.34 8.55 9.04
C ILE A 126 31.37 7.48 8.68
N VAL A 127 31.54 7.19 7.38
CA VAL A 127 32.52 6.26 6.82
C VAL A 127 33.10 6.88 5.55
N THR A 128 34.41 6.85 5.39
CA THR A 128 35.08 7.30 4.16
C THR A 128 34.54 6.52 2.96
N ASN A 129 33.97 7.22 1.96
CA ASN A 129 33.30 6.61 0.79
C ASN A 129 32.12 5.68 1.18
N GLY A 130 31.45 5.95 2.31
CA GLY A 130 30.37 5.13 2.83
C GLY A 130 29.16 5.00 1.91
N SER A 131 28.92 5.97 1.02
CA SER A 131 27.84 5.89 0.03
C SER A 131 28.04 4.78 -1.02
N ALA A 132 29.23 4.19 -1.12
CA ALA A 132 29.51 3.02 -1.96
C ALA A 132 29.26 1.68 -1.25
N THR A 133 29.13 1.70 0.08
CA THR A 133 29.10 0.48 0.93
C THR A 133 27.91 0.47 1.89
N VAL A 134 26.77 1.02 1.49
CA VAL A 134 25.55 1.00 2.31
C VAL A 134 25.04 -0.43 2.44
N LEU A 135 24.83 -0.89 3.67
CA LEU A 135 24.27 -2.23 3.96
C LEU A 135 22.75 -2.23 3.84
N ARG A 136 22.12 -1.22 4.43
CA ARG A 136 20.67 -1.05 4.48
C ARG A 136 20.29 0.41 4.70
N MET A 137 19.15 0.78 4.15
CA MET A 137 18.51 2.07 4.42
C MET A 137 17.02 1.82 4.65
N SER A 138 16.50 2.23 5.80
CA SER A 138 15.06 2.21 6.07
C SER A 138 14.55 3.63 6.20
N ILE A 139 13.61 4.02 5.35
CA ILE A 139 12.99 5.33 5.32
C ILE A 139 11.54 5.19 5.79
N ARG A 140 11.19 5.94 6.82
CA ARG A 140 9.82 6.14 7.29
C ARG A 140 9.46 7.61 7.15
N GLU A 141 8.21 7.94 7.45
CA GLU A 141 7.62 9.26 7.28
C GLU A 141 8.57 10.42 7.63
N ASN A 142 9.21 10.40 8.80
CA ASN A 142 10.20 11.40 9.21
C ASN A 142 11.46 10.81 9.86
N SER A 143 11.77 9.55 9.56
CA SER A 143 12.99 8.94 10.09
C SER A 143 13.72 8.11 9.06
N VAL A 144 15.05 8.13 9.16
CA VAL A 144 15.91 7.23 8.39
C VAL A 144 16.74 6.41 9.35
N SER A 145 16.80 5.10 9.12
CA SER A 145 17.82 4.25 9.69
C SER A 145 18.81 3.87 8.59
N LEU A 146 20.10 4.13 8.83
CA LEU A 146 21.17 3.89 7.89
C LEU A 146 22.20 2.94 8.51
N GLY A 147 22.60 1.90 7.78
CA GLY A 147 23.74 1.06 8.10
C GLY A 147 24.75 1.06 6.96
N VAL A 148 26.02 1.29 7.26
CA VAL A 148 27.12 1.40 6.30
C VAL A 148 28.22 0.45 6.70
N PHE A 149 28.73 -0.33 5.74
CA PHE A 149 29.89 -1.18 5.97
C PHE A 149 31.17 -0.34 5.85
N ASP A 150 32.03 -0.39 6.86
CA ASP A 150 33.36 0.21 6.86
C ASP A 150 34.39 -0.86 6.46
N PRO A 151 34.92 -0.84 5.22
CA PRO A 151 35.86 -1.86 4.76
C PRO A 151 37.21 -1.83 5.47
N SER A 152 37.56 -0.72 6.12
CA SER A 152 38.88 -0.54 6.76
C SER A 152 39.05 -1.40 8.01
N ASN A 153 37.96 -1.63 8.73
CA ASN A 153 37.93 -2.40 9.97
C ASN A 153 36.94 -3.57 9.92
N GLY A 154 36.00 -3.58 8.97
CA GLY A 154 34.98 -4.62 8.82
C GLY A 154 33.75 -4.43 9.71
N ASP A 155 33.46 -3.19 10.12
CA ASP A 155 32.34 -2.86 11.01
C ASP A 155 31.09 -2.39 10.24
N ASP A 156 29.92 -2.62 10.85
CA ASP A 156 28.65 -1.99 10.52
C ASP A 156 28.55 -0.69 11.35
N VAL A 157 28.60 0.43 10.66
CA VAL A 157 28.45 1.78 11.20
C VAL A 157 27.02 2.23 10.94
N SER A 158 26.24 2.32 12.00
CA SER A 158 24.82 2.65 11.93
C SER A 158 24.52 4.02 12.52
N SER A 159 23.64 4.78 11.88
CA SER A 159 23.18 6.08 12.36
C SER A 159 21.71 6.26 11.97
N ASN A 160 20.99 7.07 12.73
CA ASN A 160 19.58 7.34 12.47
C ASN A 160 19.35 8.85 12.33
N TYR A 161 18.40 9.21 11.48
CA TYR A 161 17.84 10.54 11.36
C TYR A 161 16.44 10.53 11.96
N SER A 162 16.15 11.44 12.88
CA SER A 162 14.81 11.73 13.37
C SER A 162 14.79 13.12 14.01
N SER A 163 13.60 13.70 14.20
CA SER A 163 13.46 15.01 14.85
C SER A 163 14.35 16.10 14.22
N GLY A 164 14.50 16.08 12.90
CA GLY A 164 15.25 17.09 12.13
C GLY A 164 16.79 16.95 12.16
N LYS A 165 17.36 15.93 12.81
CA LYS A 165 18.82 15.76 12.89
C LYS A 165 19.28 14.31 12.79
N TRP A 166 20.55 14.14 12.44
CA TRP A 166 21.26 12.86 12.57
C TRP A 166 21.76 12.67 13.99
N TYR A 167 21.68 11.44 14.48
CA TYR A 167 22.24 11.03 15.76
C TYR A 167 23.62 10.40 15.57
N ASP A 168 24.38 10.35 16.66
CA ASP A 168 25.73 9.78 16.67
C ASP A 168 25.75 8.35 16.12
N ALA A 169 26.83 8.04 15.40
CA ALA A 169 26.99 6.74 14.78
C ALA A 169 27.44 5.69 15.80
N ASN A 170 26.80 4.53 15.76
CA ASN A 170 27.15 3.36 16.56
C ASN A 170 27.89 2.35 15.68
N ARG A 171 28.99 1.79 16.19
CA ARG A 171 29.82 0.81 15.49
C ARG A 171 29.68 -0.56 16.13
N ARG A 172 29.62 -1.60 15.29
CA ARG A 172 29.64 -3.00 15.72
C ARG A 172 30.23 -3.87 14.62
N ARG A 173 30.66 -5.08 14.96
CA ARG A 173 31.14 -6.03 13.94
C ARG A 173 30.03 -6.34 12.93
N ALA A 174 30.35 -6.24 11.64
CA ALA A 174 29.39 -6.54 10.59
C ALA A 174 29.09 -8.05 10.54
N SER A 175 27.82 -8.43 10.72
CA SER A 175 27.33 -9.80 10.48
C SER A 175 26.92 -10.03 9.02
N ASP A 176 26.72 -8.96 8.27
CA ASP A 176 26.38 -8.94 6.85
C ASP A 176 27.32 -7.99 6.12
N ARG A 177 27.70 -8.34 4.89
CA ARG A 177 28.63 -7.56 4.04
C ARG A 177 28.06 -7.26 2.66
N ARG A 178 26.79 -7.56 2.44
CA ARG A 178 26.12 -7.32 1.16
C ARG A 178 25.72 -5.85 1.09
N THR A 179 26.50 -5.07 0.36
CA THR A 179 26.32 -3.63 0.26
C THR A 179 25.77 -3.19 -1.08
N PHE A 180 25.23 -1.97 -1.15
CA PHE A 180 24.91 -1.29 -2.38
C PHE A 180 25.45 0.13 -2.38
N ALA A 181 25.65 0.67 -3.58
CA ALA A 181 26.18 2.01 -3.79
C ALA A 181 25.09 2.99 -4.23
N ARG A 182 25.31 4.28 -3.96
CA ARG A 182 24.49 5.40 -4.47
C ARG A 182 24.24 5.30 -5.97
N ALA A 183 25.28 4.95 -6.73
CA ALA A 183 25.18 4.82 -8.19
C ALA A 183 24.19 3.73 -8.64
N GLN A 184 24.02 2.67 -7.85
CA GLN A 184 23.13 1.55 -8.21
C GLN A 184 21.64 1.90 -8.08
N VAL A 185 21.30 2.88 -7.24
CA VAL A 185 19.92 3.36 -7.05
C VAL A 185 19.70 4.76 -7.63
N ALA A 186 20.62 5.24 -8.47
CA ALA A 186 20.54 6.58 -9.03
C ALA A 186 19.29 6.80 -9.91
N GLY A 187 18.79 5.72 -10.55
CA GLY A 187 17.55 5.74 -11.32
C GLY A 187 16.28 5.50 -10.50
N LEU A 188 16.40 5.14 -9.22
CA LEU A 188 15.27 4.82 -8.36
C LEU A 188 14.56 6.11 -7.91
N ASN A 189 13.31 6.26 -8.32
CA ASN A 189 12.41 7.30 -7.83
C ASN A 189 11.44 6.68 -6.80
N LEU A 190 11.66 6.96 -5.52
CA LEU A 190 10.92 6.35 -4.42
C LEU A 190 9.47 6.85 -4.36
N GLN A 191 9.18 8.09 -4.76
CA GLN A 191 7.79 8.57 -4.82
C GLN A 191 6.97 7.83 -5.87
N LYS A 192 7.51 7.74 -7.09
CA LYS A 192 6.83 7.04 -8.18
C LYS A 192 6.67 5.57 -7.84
N ALA A 193 7.76 4.91 -7.43
CA ALA A 193 7.74 3.51 -7.03
C ALA A 193 6.76 3.26 -5.86
N GLY A 194 6.67 4.18 -4.90
CA GLY A 194 5.71 4.09 -3.80
C GLY A 194 4.26 4.21 -4.25
N ALA A 195 3.96 5.08 -5.22
CA ALA A 195 2.63 5.19 -5.80
C ALA A 195 2.24 3.91 -6.58
N ASP A 196 3.17 3.38 -7.37
CA ASP A 196 2.98 2.14 -8.12
C ASP A 196 2.80 0.94 -7.17
N ALA A 197 3.61 0.85 -6.11
CA ALA A 197 3.50 -0.17 -5.08
C ALA A 197 2.17 -0.09 -4.30
N LEU A 198 1.70 1.12 -3.98
CA LEU A 198 0.39 1.33 -3.37
C LEU A 198 -0.76 0.89 -4.28
N ALA A 199 -0.66 1.14 -5.59
CA ALA A 199 -1.64 0.67 -6.56
C ALA A 199 -1.71 -0.88 -6.59
N VAL A 200 -0.56 -1.55 -6.49
CA VAL A 200 -0.49 -3.01 -6.35
C VAL A 200 -1.10 -3.49 -5.03
N ALA A 201 -0.77 -2.85 -3.91
CA ALA A 201 -1.35 -3.21 -2.60
C ALA A 201 -2.89 -3.11 -2.61
N LYS A 202 -3.44 -2.06 -3.23
CA LYS A 202 -4.89 -1.90 -3.43
C LYS A 202 -5.49 -3.01 -4.30
N LYS A 203 -4.81 -3.38 -5.40
CA LYS A 203 -5.24 -4.49 -6.27
C LYS A 203 -5.24 -5.83 -5.53
N LEU A 204 -4.31 -6.02 -4.60
CA LEU A 204 -4.23 -7.17 -3.71
C LEU A 204 -5.23 -7.11 -2.54
N LYS A 205 -6.04 -6.04 -2.43
CA LYS A 205 -7.01 -5.81 -1.35
C LYS A 205 -6.35 -5.85 0.05
N VAL A 206 -5.11 -5.36 0.17
CA VAL A 206 -4.44 -5.23 1.47
C VAL A 206 -5.29 -4.32 2.37
N ASP A 207 -5.59 -4.80 3.58
CA ASP A 207 -6.28 -4.01 4.59
C ASP A 207 -5.33 -2.97 5.17
N MET A 208 -5.52 -1.71 4.74
CA MET A 208 -4.72 -0.56 5.16
C MET A 208 -5.36 0.23 6.31
N THR A 209 -6.36 -0.33 7.00
CA THR A 209 -7.03 0.36 8.12
C THR A 209 -6.11 0.59 9.31
N HIS A 210 -5.08 -0.24 9.48
CA HIS A 210 -4.12 -0.14 10.57
C HIS A 210 -2.70 -0.01 10.01
N ALA A 211 -2.05 1.12 10.30
CA ALA A 211 -0.63 1.30 10.01
C ALA A 211 0.21 0.61 11.09
N TYR A 212 1.21 -0.19 10.68
CA TYR A 212 2.16 -0.78 11.61
C TYR A 212 3.44 0.08 11.71
N ALA A 213 4.14 -0.02 12.84
CA ALA A 213 5.42 0.66 13.03
C ALA A 213 6.52 0.18 12.05
N SER A 214 6.32 -0.99 11.42
CA SER A 214 7.17 -1.54 10.36
C SER A 214 6.95 -0.88 9.00
N ASP A 215 5.86 -0.14 8.81
CA ASP A 215 5.52 0.46 7.52
C ASP A 215 6.54 1.54 7.12
N GLY A 216 6.80 1.61 5.82
CA GLY A 216 7.85 2.43 5.25
C GLY A 216 8.57 1.74 4.10
N ILE A 217 9.75 2.25 3.77
CA ILE A 217 10.58 1.79 2.66
C ILE A 217 11.86 1.20 3.24
N THR A 218 12.25 0.00 2.81
CA THR A 218 13.56 -0.57 3.11
C THR A 218 14.31 -0.88 1.83
N ILE A 219 15.51 -0.32 1.69
CA ILE A 219 16.42 -0.55 0.57
C ILE A 219 17.58 -1.40 1.08
N ALA A 220 17.72 -2.60 0.54
CA ALA A 220 18.79 -3.53 0.91
C ALA A 220 18.99 -4.59 -0.16
N ARG A 221 20.10 -5.32 -0.07
CA ARG A 221 20.25 -6.59 -0.78
C ARG A 221 19.49 -7.68 -0.06
N ARG A 222 18.58 -8.33 -0.76
CA ARG A 222 17.78 -9.43 -0.22
C ARG A 222 18.65 -10.66 0.03
N HIS A 223 18.41 -11.34 1.15
CA HIS A 223 18.82 -12.73 1.32
C HIS A 223 17.71 -13.64 0.76
N PRO A 224 17.98 -14.66 -0.07
CA PRO A 224 19.27 -15.31 -0.34
C PRO A 224 19.96 -14.95 -1.67
N ASP A 225 19.36 -14.11 -2.52
CA ASP A 225 19.77 -13.93 -3.93
C ASP A 225 20.53 -12.62 -4.22
N GLU A 226 20.79 -11.83 -3.18
CA GLU A 226 21.53 -10.56 -3.22
C GLU A 226 20.91 -9.48 -4.12
N LYS A 227 19.66 -9.70 -4.57
CA LYS A 227 18.94 -8.73 -5.40
C LYS A 227 18.76 -7.43 -4.63
N LEU A 228 19.14 -6.31 -5.23
CA LEU A 228 18.93 -4.99 -4.66
C LEU A 228 17.46 -4.60 -4.86
N LEU A 229 16.76 -4.38 -3.76
CA LEU A 229 15.33 -4.12 -3.78
C LEU A 229 15.01 -2.93 -2.88
N ALA A 230 14.01 -2.15 -3.28
CA ALA A 230 13.27 -1.29 -2.38
C ALA A 230 11.94 -1.96 -2.04
N THR A 231 11.75 -2.26 -0.76
CA THR A 231 10.56 -2.91 -0.21
C THR A 231 9.68 -1.88 0.47
N PHE A 232 8.45 -1.73 -0.01
CA PHE A 232 7.40 -0.90 0.56
C PHE A 232 6.49 -1.78 1.43
N SER A 233 6.43 -1.50 2.73
CA SER A 233 5.52 -2.18 3.66
C SER A 233 4.23 -1.38 3.83
N PHE A 234 3.09 -2.02 3.57
CA PHE A 234 1.75 -1.50 3.78
C PHE A 234 0.99 -2.45 4.71
N SER A 235 0.76 -2.03 5.95
CA SER A 235 0.06 -2.86 6.94
C SER A 235 0.68 -4.26 7.05
N GLY A 236 2.03 -4.31 7.09
CA GLY A 236 2.80 -5.55 7.21
C GLY A 236 2.91 -6.36 5.92
N GLN A 237 2.28 -5.93 4.83
CA GLN A 237 2.45 -6.52 3.51
C GLN A 237 3.53 -5.81 2.72
N ASP A 238 4.52 -6.58 2.27
CA ASP A 238 5.65 -6.09 1.49
C ASP A 238 5.40 -6.15 -0.01
N ILE A 239 5.58 -5.02 -0.69
CA ILE A 239 5.64 -4.87 -2.15
C ILE A 239 7.05 -4.42 -2.55
N GLN A 240 7.68 -5.12 -3.49
CA GLN A 240 9.07 -4.86 -3.89
C GLN A 240 9.14 -4.15 -5.24
N VAL A 241 10.14 -3.29 -5.41
CA VAL A 241 10.61 -2.80 -6.71
C VAL A 241 12.10 -3.05 -6.86
N ASP A 242 12.57 -3.18 -8.10
CA ASP A 242 13.99 -3.30 -8.41
C ASP A 242 14.72 -1.94 -8.29
N GLU A 243 16.03 -1.94 -8.49
CA GLU A 243 16.86 -0.75 -8.44
C GLU A 243 16.52 0.33 -9.49
N ASN A 244 15.69 -0.02 -10.48
CA ASN A 244 15.18 0.88 -11.51
C ASN A 244 13.73 1.33 -11.24
N GLY A 245 13.12 0.85 -10.16
CA GLY A 245 11.74 1.14 -9.79
C GLY A 245 10.69 0.29 -10.52
N HIS A 246 11.07 -0.82 -11.15
CA HIS A 246 10.10 -1.73 -11.76
C HIS A 246 9.47 -2.67 -10.74
N LEU A 247 8.17 -2.89 -10.87
CA LEU A 247 7.42 -3.87 -10.10
C LEU A 247 7.59 -5.29 -10.66
N PRO A 248 7.50 -6.31 -9.81
CA PRO A 248 7.41 -7.69 -10.26
C PRO A 248 6.04 -7.95 -10.88
N ASP A 249 6.01 -8.68 -11.99
CA ASP A 249 4.77 -9.21 -12.55
C ASP A 249 4.33 -10.45 -11.74
N THR A 250 3.99 -10.32 -10.46
CA THR A 250 3.65 -11.46 -9.60
C THR A 250 2.30 -11.33 -8.92
N VAL A 251 1.54 -10.27 -9.21
CA VAL A 251 0.22 -10.03 -8.63
C VAL A 251 -0.75 -11.19 -8.88
N GLY A 252 -0.67 -11.83 -10.05
CA GLY A 252 -1.47 -13.03 -10.37
C GLY A 252 -1.11 -14.28 -9.55
N ALA A 253 0.00 -14.29 -8.81
CA ALA A 253 0.34 -15.43 -7.95
C ALA A 253 -0.65 -15.61 -6.78
N GLY A 254 -1.55 -14.66 -6.54
CA GLY A 254 -2.53 -14.70 -5.45
C GLY A 254 -3.89 -15.31 -5.80
N SER A 255 -4.14 -15.70 -7.06
CA SER A 255 -5.44 -16.21 -7.53
C SER A 255 -5.30 -17.55 -8.26
N VAL A 256 -6.29 -18.43 -8.08
CA VAL A 256 -6.33 -19.76 -8.70
C VAL A 256 -6.37 -19.69 -10.22
N GLU A 257 -7.03 -18.67 -10.77
CA GLU A 257 -7.19 -18.45 -12.20
C GLU A 257 -5.85 -18.12 -12.89
N THR A 258 -4.94 -17.48 -12.17
CA THR A 258 -3.69 -16.93 -12.72
C THR A 258 -2.44 -17.65 -12.21
N VAL A 259 -2.59 -18.58 -11.27
CA VAL A 259 -1.48 -19.33 -10.65
C VAL A 259 -0.63 -20.10 -11.66
N MET A 260 -1.24 -20.85 -12.59
CA MET A 260 -0.49 -21.72 -13.51
C MET A 260 0.30 -20.93 -14.56
N PRO A 261 -0.28 -19.89 -15.21
CA PRO A 261 0.50 -19.01 -16.08
C PRO A 261 1.70 -18.37 -15.37
N VAL A 262 1.53 -17.91 -14.13
CA VAL A 262 2.63 -17.32 -13.35
C VAL A 262 3.68 -18.38 -13.02
N ALA A 263 3.28 -19.56 -12.55
CA ALA A 263 4.19 -20.67 -12.23
C ALA A 263 5.02 -21.10 -13.44
N GLN A 264 4.41 -21.21 -14.62
CA GLN A 264 5.11 -21.56 -15.85
C GLN A 264 6.11 -20.49 -16.26
N ARG A 265 5.71 -19.21 -16.22
CA ARG A 265 6.59 -18.10 -16.57
C ARG A 265 7.82 -18.03 -15.67
N VAL A 266 7.65 -18.14 -14.35
CA VAL A 266 8.81 -18.07 -13.43
C VAL A 266 9.75 -19.27 -13.58
N MET A 267 9.23 -20.45 -13.95
CA MET A 267 10.07 -21.59 -14.30
C MET A 267 10.92 -21.29 -15.54
N VAL A 268 10.30 -20.77 -16.60
CA VAL A 268 10.99 -20.40 -17.85
C VAL A 268 12.04 -19.32 -17.61
N GLU A 269 11.70 -18.26 -16.86
CA GLU A 269 12.64 -17.19 -16.47
C GLU A 269 13.82 -17.71 -15.64
N SER A 270 13.63 -18.83 -14.92
CA SER A 270 14.68 -19.52 -14.16
C SER A 270 15.46 -20.55 -14.98
N GLY A 271 15.21 -20.65 -16.29
CA GLY A 271 15.87 -21.59 -17.20
C GLY A 271 15.40 -23.04 -17.07
N LEU A 272 14.20 -23.27 -16.53
CA LEU A 272 13.58 -24.59 -16.39
C LEU A 272 12.50 -24.80 -17.44
N ASP A 273 12.38 -26.04 -17.95
CA ASP A 273 11.29 -26.45 -18.83
C ASP A 273 10.06 -26.88 -18.01
N PRO A 274 8.91 -26.18 -18.11
CA PRO A 274 7.66 -26.58 -17.44
C PRO A 274 7.12 -27.95 -17.88
N GLY A 275 7.52 -28.45 -19.04
CA GLY A 275 7.16 -29.78 -19.56
C GLY A 275 8.05 -30.90 -19.05
N ALA A 276 9.16 -30.61 -18.38
CA ALA A 276 10.04 -31.63 -17.83
C ALA A 276 9.47 -32.18 -16.51
N PRO A 277 9.57 -33.50 -16.24
CA PRO A 277 9.03 -34.14 -15.03
C PRO A 277 9.94 -33.91 -13.81
N ILE A 278 10.06 -32.65 -13.39
CA ILE A 278 11.01 -32.20 -12.37
C ILE A 278 10.32 -31.58 -11.14
N VAL A 279 9.02 -31.29 -11.21
CA VAL A 279 8.28 -30.72 -10.08
C VAL A 279 7.96 -31.84 -9.10
N GLY A 280 8.54 -31.77 -7.90
CA GLY A 280 8.21 -32.70 -6.82
C GLY A 280 6.93 -32.29 -6.09
N ARG A 281 6.71 -30.98 -5.93
CA ARG A 281 5.54 -30.44 -5.26
C ARG A 281 5.22 -29.02 -5.71
N LEU A 282 3.93 -28.71 -5.85
CA LEU A 282 3.41 -27.37 -6.08
C LEU A 282 2.46 -27.02 -4.93
N ASP A 283 2.81 -26.05 -4.11
CA ASP A 283 1.94 -25.51 -3.07
C ASP A 283 1.41 -24.13 -3.52
N PHE A 284 0.13 -23.88 -3.28
CA PHE A 284 -0.51 -22.59 -3.50
C PHE A 284 -1.40 -22.21 -2.33
N ARG A 285 -1.41 -20.91 -2.03
CA ARG A 285 -2.35 -20.29 -1.10
C ARG A 285 -2.78 -18.95 -1.68
N ALA A 286 -4.08 -18.75 -1.81
CA ALA A 286 -4.62 -17.47 -2.25
C ALA A 286 -4.19 -16.33 -1.32
N PHE A 287 -4.08 -15.13 -1.89
CA PHE A 287 -3.72 -13.95 -1.12
C PHE A 287 -4.92 -13.49 -0.29
N GLY A 288 -4.76 -13.43 1.03
CA GLY A 288 -5.81 -12.96 1.93
C GLY A 288 -5.82 -13.65 3.30
N ASP A 289 -6.41 -12.94 4.26
CA ASP A 289 -6.69 -13.46 5.59
C ASP A 289 -7.81 -14.50 5.55
N GLY A 290 -7.72 -15.49 6.42
CA GLY A 290 -8.72 -16.56 6.53
C GLY A 290 -8.50 -17.79 5.65
N VAL A 291 -7.54 -17.78 4.71
CA VAL A 291 -7.22 -18.99 3.92
C VAL A 291 -6.50 -20.02 4.79
N ALA A 292 -7.09 -21.23 4.90
CA ALA A 292 -6.49 -22.32 5.66
C ALA A 292 -5.25 -22.89 4.95
N PRO A 293 -4.06 -22.95 5.59
CA PRO A 293 -2.92 -23.62 4.98
C PRO A 293 -3.18 -25.13 4.90
N LEU A 294 -2.79 -25.73 3.78
CA LEU A 294 -2.79 -27.19 3.61
C LEU A 294 -1.57 -27.86 4.19
N SER A 295 -0.43 -27.18 4.19
CA SER A 295 0.82 -27.69 4.73
C SER A 295 1.72 -26.55 5.21
N ALA A 296 2.72 -26.89 6.02
CA ALA A 296 3.81 -25.98 6.33
C ALA A 296 4.63 -25.73 5.05
N SER A 297 4.57 -24.51 4.53
CA SER A 297 5.28 -24.07 3.33
C SER A 297 5.81 -22.65 3.50
N SER A 298 6.73 -22.24 2.64
CA SER A 298 7.30 -20.88 2.65
C SER A 298 6.27 -19.78 2.40
N ILE A 299 5.11 -20.14 1.84
CA ILE A 299 3.99 -19.24 1.54
C ILE A 299 2.91 -19.25 2.62
N GLN A 300 3.13 -19.96 3.73
CA GLN A 300 2.11 -20.13 4.78
C GLN A 300 1.62 -18.80 5.32
N ASN A 301 2.46 -17.78 5.45
CA ASN A 301 2.07 -16.49 6.03
C ASN A 301 1.87 -15.39 4.97
N SER A 302 2.26 -15.63 3.73
CA SER A 302 2.28 -14.61 2.67
C SER A 302 1.28 -14.85 1.54
N GLY A 303 0.75 -16.07 1.42
CA GLY A 303 0.12 -16.52 0.18
C GLY A 303 1.13 -16.64 -0.96
N GLY A 304 0.63 -17.04 -2.14
CA GLY A 304 1.42 -17.17 -3.36
C GLY A 304 1.62 -18.61 -3.83
N ILE A 305 2.78 -18.84 -4.46
CA ILE A 305 3.17 -20.11 -5.09
C ILE A 305 4.50 -20.56 -4.49
N ALA A 306 4.61 -21.84 -4.16
CA ALA A 306 5.89 -22.48 -3.90
C ALA A 306 6.01 -23.74 -4.77
N ILE A 307 7.00 -23.76 -5.65
CA ILE A 307 7.36 -24.92 -6.48
C ILE A 307 8.59 -25.56 -5.86
N ARG A 308 8.48 -26.81 -5.41
CA ARG A 308 9.62 -27.62 -4.94
C ARG A 308 9.98 -28.62 -6.02
N PHE A 309 11.24 -28.68 -6.39
CA PHE A 309 11.74 -29.60 -7.40
C PHE A 309 12.23 -30.89 -6.73
N GLY A 310 12.01 -32.04 -7.39
CA GLY A 310 12.49 -33.33 -6.89
C GLY A 310 13.98 -33.56 -7.14
N GLY A 311 14.64 -32.68 -7.88
CA GLY A 311 16.09 -32.68 -8.12
C GLY A 311 16.51 -31.57 -9.09
N GLY A 312 17.74 -31.65 -9.62
CA GLY A 312 18.33 -30.61 -10.46
C GLY A 312 19.09 -29.54 -9.68
N PRO A 313 19.42 -28.38 -10.29
CA PRO A 313 20.21 -27.32 -9.66
C PRO A 313 19.38 -26.37 -8.77
N ILE A 314 18.06 -26.36 -8.91
CA ILE A 314 17.14 -25.48 -8.19
C ILE A 314 16.34 -26.33 -7.20
N SER A 315 16.34 -25.95 -5.92
CA SER A 315 15.56 -26.63 -4.87
C SER A 315 14.11 -26.20 -4.88
N ASP A 316 13.88 -24.90 -4.96
CA ASP A 316 12.55 -24.32 -4.94
C ASP A 316 12.51 -22.93 -5.58
N ILE A 317 11.34 -22.59 -6.12
CA ILE A 317 10.97 -21.24 -6.54
C ILE A 317 9.77 -20.82 -5.69
N VAL A 318 9.89 -19.67 -5.03
CA VAL A 318 8.82 -19.07 -4.22
C VAL A 318 8.40 -17.76 -4.87
N VAL A 319 7.10 -17.60 -5.11
CA VAL A 319 6.49 -16.41 -5.69
C VAL A 319 5.45 -15.87 -4.72
N VAL A 320 5.72 -14.71 -4.15
CA VAL A 320 4.77 -13.98 -3.29
C VAL A 320 4.17 -12.84 -4.11
N PRO A 321 2.84 -12.61 -4.08
CA PRO A 321 2.22 -11.53 -4.83
C PRO A 321 2.81 -10.17 -4.45
N GLY A 322 3.25 -9.40 -5.47
CA GLY A 322 3.88 -8.10 -5.25
C GLY A 322 5.37 -8.14 -4.89
N GLN A 323 5.98 -9.33 -4.83
CA GLN A 323 7.41 -9.49 -4.59
C GLN A 323 8.10 -10.19 -5.76
N PHE A 324 9.41 -9.98 -5.91
CA PHE A 324 10.18 -10.71 -6.90
C PHE A 324 10.32 -12.18 -6.50
N PRO A 325 10.25 -13.13 -7.45
CA PRO A 325 10.47 -14.54 -7.16
C PRO A 325 11.80 -14.77 -6.43
N VAL A 326 11.81 -15.73 -5.51
CA VAL A 326 13.02 -16.20 -4.84
C VAL A 326 13.34 -17.58 -5.39
N VAL A 327 14.51 -17.72 -6.00
CA VAL A 327 15.02 -18.99 -6.53
C VAL A 327 16.10 -19.51 -5.60
N ARG A 328 15.90 -20.70 -5.04
CA ARG A 328 16.89 -21.35 -4.18
C ARG A 328 17.53 -22.50 -4.94
N ARG A 329 18.84 -22.64 -4.77
CA ARG A 329 19.64 -23.66 -5.44
C ARG A 329 19.97 -24.77 -4.46
N PHE A 330 20.05 -26.01 -4.96
CA PHE A 330 20.63 -27.08 -4.18
C PHE A 330 22.14 -26.87 -4.04
N GLU A 331 22.70 -27.22 -2.88
CA GLU A 331 24.16 -27.28 -2.69
C GLU A 331 24.79 -28.39 -3.55
N ARG A 332 24.02 -29.43 -3.89
CA ARG A 332 24.41 -30.54 -4.74
C ARG A 332 23.27 -30.92 -5.67
N SER A 333 23.56 -31.14 -6.95
CA SER A 333 22.55 -31.54 -7.93
C SER A 333 22.13 -32.99 -7.69
N TYR A 334 20.83 -33.24 -7.57
CA TYR A 334 20.25 -34.58 -7.48
C TYR A 334 19.61 -34.97 -8.82
N PRO A 335 19.46 -36.28 -9.11
CA PRO A 335 18.65 -36.73 -10.25
C PRO A 335 17.24 -36.14 -10.14
N ALA A 336 16.75 -35.54 -11.22
CA ALA A 336 15.42 -34.94 -11.20
C ALA A 336 14.36 -36.03 -11.29
N SER A 337 13.38 -35.96 -10.39
CA SER A 337 12.16 -36.77 -10.40
C SER A 337 10.96 -35.89 -10.06
N GLY A 338 9.77 -36.29 -10.48
CA GLY A 338 8.55 -35.53 -10.25
C GLY A 338 7.59 -35.61 -11.42
N PHE A 339 6.76 -34.58 -11.56
CA PHE A 339 5.78 -34.43 -12.63
C PHE A 339 6.01 -33.15 -13.42
N PRO A 340 5.53 -33.08 -14.67
CA PRO A 340 5.62 -31.85 -15.45
C PRO A 340 4.58 -30.84 -14.95
N LEU A 341 4.97 -29.57 -14.78
CA LEU A 341 4.05 -28.52 -14.34
C LEU A 341 2.86 -28.40 -15.29
N THR A 342 3.08 -28.63 -16.59
CA THR A 342 2.05 -28.61 -17.63
C THR A 342 0.98 -29.70 -17.48
N ALA A 343 1.18 -30.72 -16.66
CA ALA A 343 0.12 -31.69 -16.33
C ALA A 343 -0.94 -31.13 -15.38
N VAL A 344 -0.68 -30.00 -14.73
CA VAL A 344 -1.65 -29.28 -13.90
C VAL A 344 -2.22 -28.13 -14.72
N THR A 345 -3.55 -28.05 -14.82
CA THR A 345 -4.22 -27.01 -15.60
C THR A 345 -5.08 -26.12 -14.71
N THR A 346 -5.19 -24.84 -15.08
CA THR A 346 -6.12 -23.89 -14.41
C THR A 346 -7.55 -24.43 -14.43
N ALA A 347 -7.99 -25.00 -15.55
CA ALA A 347 -9.34 -25.57 -15.69
C ALA A 347 -9.60 -26.70 -14.68
N ALA A 348 -8.63 -27.57 -14.44
CA ALA A 348 -8.75 -28.62 -13.43
C ALA A 348 -8.82 -28.02 -12.01
N LEU A 349 -7.99 -27.02 -11.69
CA LEU A 349 -8.01 -26.37 -10.38
C LEU A 349 -9.33 -25.66 -10.10
N VAL A 350 -9.86 -24.91 -11.08
CA VAL A 350 -11.17 -24.24 -10.98
C VAL A 350 -12.29 -25.26 -10.81
N LYS A 351 -12.29 -26.34 -11.59
CA LYS A 351 -13.27 -27.43 -11.46
C LYS A 351 -13.24 -28.07 -10.06
N VAL A 352 -12.05 -28.29 -9.50
CA VAL A 352 -11.89 -28.84 -8.15
C VAL A 352 -12.45 -27.88 -7.10
N ARG A 353 -12.14 -26.58 -7.19
CA ARG A 353 -12.69 -25.56 -6.30
C ARG A 353 -14.22 -25.58 -6.33
N ASP A 354 -14.79 -25.52 -7.52
CA ASP A 354 -16.24 -25.40 -7.70
C ASP A 354 -16.97 -26.64 -7.19
N ASP A 355 -16.40 -27.85 -7.34
CA ASP A 355 -16.91 -29.07 -6.71
C ASP A 355 -16.90 -29.00 -5.17
N ILE A 356 -15.78 -28.55 -4.57
CA ILE A 356 -15.68 -28.39 -3.11
C ILE A 356 -16.74 -27.41 -2.61
N MET A 357 -16.87 -26.25 -3.25
CA MET A 357 -17.85 -25.24 -2.88
C MET A 357 -19.29 -25.76 -2.99
N ALA A 358 -19.62 -26.45 -4.08
CA ALA A 358 -20.95 -27.01 -4.29
C ALA A 358 -21.30 -28.05 -3.21
N ARG A 359 -20.35 -28.91 -2.84
CA ARG A 359 -20.54 -29.94 -1.78
C ARG A 359 -20.70 -29.31 -0.40
N ALA A 360 -19.91 -28.28 -0.10
CA ALA A 360 -19.96 -27.58 1.18
C ALA A 360 -21.10 -26.56 1.27
N LYS A 361 -21.79 -26.28 0.15
CA LYS A 361 -22.75 -25.17 0.02
C LYS A 361 -22.11 -23.83 0.42
N SER A 362 -20.83 -23.65 0.08
CA SER A 362 -20.07 -22.46 0.43
C SER A 362 -20.64 -21.22 -0.25
N PRO A 363 -20.70 -20.07 0.43
CA PRO A 363 -21.05 -18.80 -0.17
C PRO A 363 -20.11 -18.43 -1.32
N ALA A 364 -20.62 -17.69 -2.31
CA ALA A 364 -19.82 -17.26 -3.47
C ALA A 364 -18.62 -16.39 -3.09
N TYR A 365 -18.68 -15.64 -1.98
CA TYR A 365 -17.57 -14.80 -1.53
C TYR A 365 -16.37 -15.60 -1.01
N ASP A 366 -16.52 -16.88 -0.72
CA ASP A 366 -15.43 -17.77 -0.31
C ASP A 366 -14.67 -18.40 -1.49
N ALA A 367 -15.11 -18.14 -2.73
CA ALA A 367 -14.50 -18.73 -3.93
C ALA A 367 -13.01 -18.37 -4.10
N ASP A 368 -12.59 -17.23 -3.57
CA ASP A 368 -11.21 -16.77 -3.64
C ASP A 368 -10.35 -17.35 -2.51
N LEU A 369 -10.95 -17.95 -1.47
CA LEU A 369 -10.26 -18.47 -0.30
C LEU A 369 -9.74 -19.89 -0.55
N VAL A 370 -8.77 -20.04 -1.46
CA VAL A 370 -8.30 -21.36 -1.89
C VAL A 370 -6.86 -21.63 -1.45
N ALA A 371 -6.62 -22.84 -0.97
CA ALA A 371 -5.29 -23.40 -0.88
C ALA A 371 -5.26 -24.75 -1.59
N PHE A 372 -4.20 -25.03 -2.35
CA PHE A 372 -3.99 -26.35 -2.93
C PHE A 372 -2.55 -26.82 -2.82
N GLN A 373 -2.37 -28.13 -2.88
CA GLN A 373 -1.09 -28.81 -3.01
C GLN A 373 -1.22 -29.84 -4.12
N VAL A 374 -0.25 -29.86 -5.04
CA VAL A 374 -0.07 -30.92 -6.03
C VAL A 374 1.24 -31.64 -5.76
N GLY A 375 1.19 -32.96 -5.70
CA GLY A 375 2.35 -33.80 -5.45
C GLY A 375 1.96 -35.26 -5.30
N GLU A 376 2.93 -36.12 -4.98
CA GLU A 376 2.66 -37.54 -4.75
C GLU A 376 1.69 -37.76 -3.58
N ALA A 377 0.73 -38.65 -3.79
CA ALA A 377 -0.26 -39.06 -2.81
C ALA A 377 0.37 -39.94 -1.71
N SER A 378 1.20 -39.36 -0.87
CA SER A 378 1.75 -40.05 0.31
C SER A 378 0.61 -40.49 1.24
N GLY A 379 0.48 -41.80 1.44
CA GLY A 379 -0.45 -42.41 2.40
C GLY A 379 -1.90 -42.60 1.93
N HIS A 380 -2.20 -42.52 0.63
CA HIS A 380 -3.54 -42.87 0.09
C HIS A 380 -3.46 -44.16 -0.74
N ARG A 381 -4.59 -44.88 -0.91
CA ARG A 381 -4.68 -46.10 -1.74
C ARG A 381 -4.47 -45.86 -3.24
N VAL A 382 -4.00 -44.68 -3.63
CA VAL A 382 -3.86 -44.25 -5.01
C VAL A 382 -2.41 -43.87 -5.23
N ASP A 383 -1.75 -44.65 -6.09
CA ASP A 383 -0.41 -44.33 -6.56
C ASP A 383 -0.47 -43.16 -7.54
N GLY A 384 0.46 -42.21 -7.41
CA GLY A 384 0.64 -41.10 -8.36
C GLY A 384 0.41 -39.70 -7.79
N VAL A 385 0.33 -38.73 -8.70
CA VAL A 385 0.24 -37.29 -8.38
C VAL A 385 -1.22 -36.86 -8.26
N VAL A 386 -1.55 -36.17 -7.18
CA VAL A 386 -2.90 -35.72 -6.84
C VAL A 386 -2.95 -34.24 -6.51
N ILE A 387 -4.14 -33.65 -6.63
CA ILE A 387 -4.49 -32.32 -6.16
C ILE A 387 -5.20 -32.46 -4.82
N ARG A 388 -4.62 -31.91 -3.76
CA ARG A 388 -5.29 -31.70 -2.47
C ARG A 388 -5.71 -30.25 -2.40
N MET A 389 -6.99 -29.96 -2.21
CA MET A 389 -7.49 -28.59 -2.17
C MET A 389 -8.42 -28.37 -0.98
N ARG A 390 -8.36 -27.16 -0.41
CA ARG A 390 -9.32 -26.62 0.55
C ARG A 390 -9.84 -25.27 0.05
N VAL A 391 -11.11 -25.00 0.33
CA VAL A 391 -11.79 -23.74 -0.03
C VAL A 391 -12.46 -23.18 1.23
N GLY A 392 -12.52 -21.85 1.35
CA GLY A 392 -13.20 -21.18 2.44
C GLY A 392 -12.34 -20.97 3.69
N PRO A 393 -12.95 -20.42 4.75
CA PRO A 393 -12.24 -19.96 5.93
C PRO A 393 -11.65 -21.11 6.77
N VAL A 394 -10.65 -20.77 7.59
CA VAL A 394 -9.99 -21.68 8.55
C VAL A 394 -10.96 -22.42 9.48
N SER A 395 -12.15 -21.88 9.74
CA SER A 395 -13.16 -22.46 10.62
C SER A 395 -13.93 -23.63 10.01
N GLU A 396 -14.14 -23.66 8.69
CA GLU A 396 -15.01 -24.64 8.04
C GLU A 396 -14.23 -25.71 7.25
N ARG A 397 -13.10 -25.32 6.65
CA ARG A 397 -12.13 -26.19 5.95
C ARG A 397 -12.70 -27.28 5.01
N PRO A 398 -13.74 -27.05 4.18
CA PRO A 398 -14.14 -28.04 3.20
C PRO A 398 -12.99 -28.32 2.22
N GLY A 399 -12.80 -29.60 1.88
CA GLY A 399 -11.69 -30.02 1.05
C GLY A 399 -11.89 -31.36 0.35
N GLY A 400 -10.90 -31.76 -0.44
CA GLY A 400 -10.91 -33.05 -1.12
C GLY A 400 -9.64 -33.33 -1.90
N THR A 401 -9.41 -34.63 -2.13
CA THR A 401 -8.29 -35.14 -2.92
C THR A 401 -8.81 -35.50 -4.30
N TYR A 402 -8.14 -35.03 -5.35
CA TYR A 402 -8.56 -35.14 -6.74
C TYR A 402 -7.40 -35.59 -7.63
N SER A 403 -7.71 -36.19 -8.77
CA SER A 403 -6.75 -36.43 -9.85
C SER A 403 -6.39 -35.13 -10.56
N LEU A 404 -5.36 -35.16 -11.42
CA LEU A 404 -4.95 -34.00 -12.21
C LEU A 404 -6.00 -33.53 -13.24
N ASP A 405 -6.96 -34.37 -13.63
CA ASP A 405 -8.12 -34.00 -14.46
C ASP A 405 -9.34 -33.53 -13.64
N GLY A 406 -9.16 -33.35 -12.32
CA GLY A 406 -10.16 -32.82 -11.40
C GLY A 406 -11.29 -33.80 -11.08
N LYS A 407 -11.06 -35.12 -11.15
CA LYS A 407 -12.01 -36.12 -10.63
C LYS A 407 -11.72 -36.37 -9.17
N ARG A 408 -12.75 -36.45 -8.34
CA ARG A 408 -12.62 -36.70 -6.91
C ARG A 408 -12.13 -38.13 -6.66
N ILE A 409 -11.18 -38.24 -5.72
CA ILE A 409 -10.57 -39.50 -5.27
C ILE A 409 -10.86 -39.73 -3.77
N GLY A 410 -10.92 -38.66 -2.95
CA GLY A 410 -11.12 -38.78 -1.50
C GLY A 410 -11.35 -37.45 -0.79
N GLU A 411 -11.27 -37.45 0.54
CA GLU A 411 -11.27 -36.25 1.39
C GLU A 411 -9.83 -35.79 1.72
N VAL A 412 -9.66 -34.62 2.37
CA VAL A 412 -8.36 -33.98 2.69
C VAL A 412 -8.13 -33.80 4.18
#